data_AF-A0A939HE26-F1
#
_entry.id   AF-A0A939HE26-F1
#
_cell.length_a   1.000
_cell.length_b   1.000
_cell.length_c   1.000
_cell.angle_alpha   90.00
_cell.angle_beta   90.00
_cell.angle_gamma   90.00
#
_symmetry.space_group_name_H-M   'P 1'
#
loop_
_entity.id
_entity.type
_entity.pdbx_description
1 polymer ?
#
loop_
_entity_poly.entity_id
_entity_poly.type
_entity_poly.pdbx_seq_one_letter_code
_entity_poly.pdbx_strand_id
1 'polypeptide(L)'
;MSNILRVAVIGAGRMGADHIKRLSTRIHGAEVAAVVDVDLARAQAAIEGIDGAVALTSAEEALNNGDVNAVLIATPGFLHEEILYKALEKDFPILCEKPLTPDAESAWKVVQAETALGRKRIQVGFMRRFDAEYAALSSVIRDGELGELLMLHHQHRNPNTPEGFTNEMLINDSVVHEFDAVRFFTGEEITSVQVRLGKATRNAPNGQHDPQHVLLETESGVLADVEIYVNAKFGYEVATQASFEDGIVNIGGDGGPYIRTSGRWGGKVTPGFEDRFGAAYDVEVQAWVDAARRGEIGGPTAWDGYATAACCEAGVEAQTSGEKVKVQLNTKPDLYN
;
A
#
# COMPACT_ATOMS: atom_id res chain seq x y z
N MET A 1 14.44 -29.94 -2.83
CA MET A 1 13.56 -29.77 -1.65
C MET A 1 12.93 -28.40 -1.82
N SER A 2 11.60 -28.32 -1.98
CA SER A 2 10.92 -27.03 -2.06
C SER A 2 11.02 -26.38 -0.69
N ASN A 3 12.00 -25.49 -0.49
CA ASN A 3 12.21 -24.86 0.82
C ASN A 3 10.97 -23.99 1.13
N ILE A 4 10.28 -24.31 2.21
CA ILE A 4 9.18 -23.51 2.75
C ILE A 4 9.79 -22.21 3.27
N LEU A 5 9.15 -21.08 2.98
CA LEU A 5 9.56 -19.79 3.49
C LEU A 5 9.14 -19.68 4.97
N ARG A 6 10.09 -19.48 5.87
CA ARG A 6 9.85 -19.44 7.31
C ARG A 6 9.85 -17.97 7.74
N VAL A 7 8.66 -17.43 7.91
CA VAL A 7 8.43 -15.99 7.99
C VAL A 7 8.37 -15.53 9.44
N ALA A 8 9.16 -14.50 9.77
CA ALA A 8 8.95 -13.70 10.97
C ALA A 8 7.98 -12.55 10.66
N VAL A 9 6.85 -12.49 11.36
CA VAL A 9 5.93 -11.35 11.29
C VAL A 9 6.25 -10.39 12.43
N ILE A 10 6.67 -9.17 12.09
CA ILE A 10 7.08 -8.16 13.05
C ILE A 10 5.98 -7.10 13.15
N GLY A 11 5.32 -7.05 14.30
CA GLY A 11 4.08 -6.31 14.57
C GLY A 11 2.87 -7.25 14.51
N ALA A 12 2.13 -7.37 15.63
CA ALA A 12 0.92 -8.19 15.74
C ALA A 12 -0.34 -7.32 15.97
N GLY A 13 -0.31 -6.07 15.49
CA GLY A 13 -1.48 -5.19 15.43
C GLY A 13 -2.52 -5.66 14.40
N ARG A 14 -3.46 -4.78 14.02
CA ARG A 14 -4.57 -5.14 13.10
C ARG A 14 -4.07 -5.81 11.81
N MET A 15 -3.13 -5.17 11.09
CA MET A 15 -2.60 -5.71 9.84
C MET A 15 -1.73 -6.94 10.06
N GLY A 16 -0.86 -6.92 11.07
CA GLY A 16 -0.02 -8.07 11.42
C GLY A 16 -0.81 -9.34 11.71
N ALA A 17 -1.89 -9.23 12.50
CA ALA A 17 -2.78 -10.35 12.81
C ALA A 17 -3.48 -10.91 11.55
N ASP A 18 -3.91 -10.04 10.64
CA ASP A 18 -4.53 -10.45 9.38
C ASP A 18 -3.53 -11.15 8.45
N HIS A 19 -2.28 -10.67 8.40
CA HIS A 19 -1.17 -11.33 7.69
C HIS A 19 -0.79 -12.69 8.29
N ILE A 20 -0.70 -12.81 9.62
CA ILE A 20 -0.47 -14.09 10.30
C ILE A 20 -1.56 -15.09 9.94
N LYS A 21 -2.82 -14.65 9.96
CA LYS A 21 -3.95 -15.48 9.54
C LYS A 21 -3.83 -15.88 8.06
N ARG A 22 -3.48 -14.97 7.15
CA ARG A 22 -3.24 -15.28 5.73
C ARG A 22 -2.18 -16.35 5.55
N LEU A 23 -0.99 -16.11 6.09
CA LEU A 23 0.15 -17.02 6.01
C LEU A 23 -0.20 -18.43 6.53
N SER A 24 -1.05 -18.51 7.55
CA SER A 24 -1.41 -19.78 8.18
C SER A 24 -2.59 -20.52 7.52
N THR A 25 -3.40 -19.84 6.68
CA THR A 25 -4.67 -20.41 6.21
C THR A 25 -4.94 -20.29 4.71
N ARG A 26 -4.28 -19.36 4.02
CA ARG A 26 -4.58 -19.01 2.62
C ARG A 26 -3.36 -19.05 1.70
N ILE A 27 -2.16 -18.83 2.24
CA ILE A 27 -0.93 -18.71 1.46
C ILE A 27 -0.19 -20.05 1.43
N HIS A 28 0.32 -20.40 0.25
CA HIS A 28 1.07 -21.63 0.04
C HIS A 28 2.57 -21.36 -0.07
N GLY A 29 3.37 -22.27 0.51
CA GLY A 29 4.83 -22.23 0.41
C GLY A 29 5.51 -21.36 1.46
N ALA A 30 4.76 -20.84 2.44
CA ALA A 30 5.27 -20.12 3.59
C ALA A 30 4.58 -20.57 4.89
N GLU A 31 5.28 -20.45 6.01
CA GLU A 31 4.78 -20.72 7.36
C GLU A 31 5.25 -19.62 8.32
N VAL A 32 4.44 -19.29 9.31
CA VAL A 32 4.82 -18.34 10.37
C VAL A 32 5.77 -19.06 11.33
N ALA A 33 7.02 -18.62 11.38
CA ALA A 33 8.05 -19.17 12.27
C ALA A 33 8.20 -18.35 13.55
N ALA A 34 7.98 -17.04 13.48
CA ALA A 34 8.01 -16.16 14.63
C ALA A 34 7.01 -15.01 14.50
N VAL A 35 6.46 -14.56 15.62
CA VAL A 35 5.68 -13.33 15.73
C VAL A 35 6.32 -12.43 16.78
N VAL A 36 6.54 -11.17 16.42
CA VAL A 36 7.14 -10.17 17.29
C VAL A 36 6.12 -9.07 17.58
N ASP A 37 5.90 -8.77 18.85
CA ASP A 37 5.20 -7.56 19.28
C ASP A 37 5.78 -7.06 20.60
N VAL A 38 5.77 -5.75 20.83
CA VAL A 38 6.23 -5.17 22.11
C VAL A 38 5.38 -5.66 23.29
N ASP A 39 4.12 -6.02 23.00
CA ASP A 39 3.23 -6.72 23.91
C ASP A 39 3.34 -8.24 23.68
N LEU A 40 4.13 -8.93 24.52
CA LEU A 40 4.33 -10.37 24.41
C LEU A 40 3.01 -11.16 24.43
N ALA A 41 2.02 -10.72 25.20
CA ALA A 41 0.74 -11.40 25.29
C ALA A 41 0.00 -11.35 23.94
N ARG A 42 0.14 -10.25 23.21
CA ARG A 42 -0.40 -10.12 21.84
C ARG A 42 0.31 -11.04 20.86
N ALA A 43 1.64 -11.11 20.92
CA ALA A 43 2.41 -12.03 20.09
C ALA A 43 2.04 -13.50 20.39
N GLN A 44 1.87 -13.86 21.67
CA GLN A 44 1.42 -15.20 22.10
C GLN A 44 0.02 -15.52 21.59
N ALA A 45 -0.93 -14.61 21.73
CA ALA A 45 -2.28 -14.78 21.22
C ALA A 45 -2.31 -14.94 19.69
N ALA A 46 -1.44 -14.23 18.98
CA ALA A 46 -1.39 -14.27 17.51
C ALA A 46 -0.85 -15.61 16.96
N ILE A 47 -0.06 -16.37 17.74
CA ILE A 47 0.46 -17.68 17.34
C ILE A 47 -0.40 -18.87 17.83
N GLU A 48 -1.51 -18.61 18.54
CA GLU A 48 -2.37 -19.68 19.03
C GLU A 48 -2.88 -20.56 17.87
N GLY A 49 -2.58 -21.86 17.93
CA GLY A 49 -2.94 -22.83 16.90
C GLY A 49 -1.99 -22.89 15.69
N ILE A 50 -0.85 -22.21 15.73
CA ILE A 50 0.20 -22.29 14.71
C ILE A 50 1.36 -23.12 15.25
N ASP A 51 1.48 -24.36 14.79
CA ASP A 51 2.52 -25.29 15.25
C ASP A 51 3.92 -24.81 14.87
N GLY A 52 4.82 -24.75 15.84
CA GLY A 52 6.23 -24.39 15.65
C GLY A 52 6.52 -22.89 15.57
N ALA A 53 5.50 -22.02 15.63
CA ALA A 53 5.70 -20.59 15.73
C ALA A 53 6.13 -20.19 17.15
N VAL A 54 7.02 -19.19 17.26
CA VAL A 54 7.45 -18.63 18.56
C VAL A 54 7.02 -17.17 18.71
N ALA A 55 6.58 -16.79 19.91
CA ALA A 55 6.26 -15.41 20.25
C ALA A 55 7.48 -14.74 20.89
N LEU A 56 7.87 -13.58 20.37
CA LEU A 56 9.06 -12.83 20.78
C LEU A 56 8.70 -11.35 20.97
N THR A 57 9.57 -10.60 21.64
CA THR A 57 9.42 -9.14 21.83
C THR A 57 10.45 -8.32 21.07
N SER A 58 11.41 -8.97 20.42
CA SER A 58 12.50 -8.32 19.69
C SER A 58 12.58 -8.82 18.24
N ALA A 59 12.63 -7.86 17.30
CA ALA A 59 12.89 -8.14 15.90
C ALA A 59 14.26 -8.81 15.72
N GLU A 60 15.27 -8.39 16.49
CA GLU A 60 16.62 -8.93 16.41
C GLU A 60 16.68 -10.40 16.86
N GLU A 61 15.91 -10.77 17.90
CA GLU A 61 15.79 -12.18 18.32
C GLU A 61 15.16 -13.03 17.21
N ALA A 62 14.11 -12.52 16.55
CA ALA A 62 13.48 -13.23 15.44
C ALA A 62 14.42 -13.38 14.23
N LEU A 63 15.14 -12.32 13.86
CA LEU A 63 16.07 -12.33 12.71
C LEU A 63 17.32 -13.20 12.94
N ASN A 64 17.69 -13.44 14.20
CA ASN A 64 18.78 -14.33 14.58
C ASN A 64 18.31 -15.77 14.87
N ASN A 65 17.02 -16.04 14.83
CA ASN A 65 16.49 -17.39 14.95
C ASN A 65 16.82 -18.16 13.66
N GLY A 66 17.61 -19.22 13.76
CA GLY A 66 18.07 -20.01 12.61
C GLY A 66 16.97 -20.70 11.79
N ASP A 67 15.74 -20.69 12.30
CA ASP A 67 14.56 -21.17 11.59
C ASP A 67 13.89 -20.08 10.72
N VAL A 68 14.17 -18.79 10.93
CA VAL A 68 13.60 -17.68 10.14
C VAL A 68 14.46 -17.41 8.91
N ASN A 69 13.83 -17.21 7.76
CA ASN A 69 14.52 -16.84 6.51
C ASN A 69 13.81 -15.78 5.66
N ALA A 70 12.71 -15.20 6.14
CA ALA A 70 12.02 -14.07 5.53
C ALA A 70 11.28 -13.23 6.59
N VAL A 71 10.92 -11.99 6.23
CA VAL A 71 10.35 -11.02 7.16
C VAL A 71 9.12 -10.36 6.56
N LEU A 72 8.06 -10.27 7.34
CA LEU A 72 6.91 -9.41 7.07
C LEU A 72 6.85 -8.32 8.15
N ILE A 73 6.93 -7.06 7.75
CA ILE A 73 6.94 -5.91 8.66
C ILE A 73 5.55 -5.27 8.63
N ALA A 74 4.88 -5.25 9.78
CA ALA A 74 3.55 -4.67 10.00
C ALA A 74 3.50 -3.89 11.33
N THR A 75 4.60 -3.25 11.70
CA THR A 75 4.69 -2.32 12.83
C THR A 75 4.18 -0.92 12.43
N PRO A 76 4.08 0.04 13.36
CA PRO A 76 3.94 1.44 12.98
C PRO A 76 5.09 1.90 12.07
N GLY A 77 4.79 2.69 11.03
CA GLY A 77 5.73 3.02 9.95
C GLY A 77 7.07 3.63 10.40
N PHE A 78 7.09 4.37 11.51
CA PHE A 78 8.34 4.93 12.07
C PHE A 78 9.33 3.89 12.62
N LEU A 79 8.91 2.63 12.76
CA LEU A 79 9.76 1.51 13.17
C LEU A 79 10.29 0.69 11.99
N HIS A 80 9.82 0.92 10.77
CA HIS A 80 10.16 0.09 9.61
C HIS A 80 11.65 0.16 9.27
N GLU A 81 12.24 1.36 9.29
CA GLU A 81 13.62 1.61 8.84
C GLU A 81 14.66 0.70 9.54
N GLU A 82 14.65 0.66 10.88
CA GLU A 82 15.61 -0.16 11.63
C GLU A 82 15.45 -1.65 11.32
N ILE A 83 14.20 -2.12 11.17
CA ILE A 83 13.89 -3.52 10.88
C ILE A 83 14.35 -3.88 9.45
N LEU A 84 14.13 -2.98 8.49
CA LEU A 84 14.55 -3.12 7.09
C LEU A 84 16.06 -3.29 7.01
N TYR A 85 16.85 -2.44 7.68
CA TYR A 85 18.31 -2.59 7.66
C TYR A 85 18.78 -3.92 8.23
N LYS A 86 18.26 -4.32 9.40
CA LYS A 86 18.63 -5.60 10.02
C LYS A 86 18.27 -6.80 9.14
N ALA A 87 17.16 -6.74 8.43
CA ALA A 87 16.74 -7.79 7.51
C ALA A 87 17.59 -7.82 6.21
N LEU A 88 17.94 -6.65 5.67
CA LEU A 88 18.83 -6.52 4.51
C LEU A 88 20.25 -7.03 4.82
N GLU A 89 20.78 -6.77 6.01
CA GLU A 89 22.08 -7.31 6.47
C GLU A 89 22.13 -8.85 6.44
N LYS A 90 20.97 -9.51 6.56
CA LYS A 90 20.81 -10.95 6.51
C LYS A 90 20.50 -11.48 5.10
N ASP A 91 20.37 -10.59 4.10
CA ASP A 91 19.88 -10.90 2.75
C ASP A 91 18.49 -11.59 2.73
N PHE A 92 17.63 -11.28 3.72
CA PHE A 92 16.30 -11.86 3.81
C PHE A 92 15.34 -11.22 2.80
N PRO A 93 14.42 -11.98 2.18
CA PRO A 93 13.25 -11.43 1.50
C PRO A 93 12.34 -10.71 2.52
N ILE A 94 11.84 -9.53 2.14
CA ILE A 94 11.07 -8.65 3.02
C ILE A 94 9.78 -8.25 2.32
N LEU A 95 8.65 -8.40 3.00
CA LEU A 95 7.40 -7.70 2.68
C LEU A 95 7.19 -6.62 3.75
N CYS A 96 7.26 -5.36 3.35
CA CYS A 96 7.08 -4.23 4.25
C CYS A 96 5.71 -3.59 3.99
N GLU A 97 4.82 -3.57 4.99
CA GLU A 97 3.62 -2.75 4.91
C GLU A 97 3.96 -1.29 4.62
N LYS A 98 3.01 -0.58 4.02
CA LYS A 98 3.16 0.86 3.78
C LYS A 98 3.19 1.63 5.12
N PRO A 99 3.87 2.77 5.17
CA PRO A 99 4.81 3.28 4.18
C PRO A 99 6.15 2.52 4.26
N LEU A 100 7.04 2.65 3.26
CA LEU A 100 8.40 2.08 3.37
C LEU A 100 9.13 2.64 4.60
N THR A 101 9.09 3.95 4.76
CA THR A 101 9.48 4.72 5.96
C THR A 101 8.60 5.98 6.04
N PRO A 102 8.63 6.76 7.14
CA PRO A 102 7.75 7.93 7.29
C PRO A 102 8.01 9.10 6.34
N ASP A 103 9.21 9.21 5.78
CA ASP A 103 9.67 10.36 5.00
C ASP A 103 10.57 9.92 3.83
N ALA A 104 10.72 10.78 2.83
CA ALA A 104 11.45 10.47 1.61
C ALA A 104 12.96 10.35 1.85
N GLU A 105 13.51 11.08 2.83
CA GLU A 105 14.93 11.02 3.17
C GLU A 105 15.30 9.64 3.73
N SER A 106 14.54 9.13 4.70
CA SER A 106 14.72 7.78 5.25
C SER A 106 14.44 6.70 4.20
N ALA A 107 13.42 6.88 3.35
CA ALA A 107 13.11 5.91 2.30
C ALA A 107 14.24 5.82 1.27
N TRP A 108 14.87 6.95 0.94
CA TRP A 108 16.04 6.99 0.07
C TRP A 108 17.23 6.22 0.66
N LYS A 109 17.48 6.35 1.97
CA LYS A 109 18.56 5.60 2.64
C LYS A 109 18.32 4.09 2.57
N VAL A 110 17.07 3.64 2.68
CA VAL A 110 16.70 2.22 2.47
C VAL A 110 16.97 1.79 1.03
N VAL A 111 16.59 2.60 0.04
CA VAL A 111 16.88 2.34 -1.38
C VAL A 111 18.39 2.21 -1.63
N GLN A 112 19.21 3.07 -1.00
CA GLN A 112 20.67 3.01 -1.09
C GLN A 112 21.23 1.73 -0.45
N ALA A 113 20.71 1.31 0.71
CA ALA A 113 21.13 0.09 1.38
C ALA A 113 20.81 -1.17 0.54
N GLU A 114 19.60 -1.26 -0.01
CA GLU A 114 19.23 -2.37 -0.91
C GLU A 114 20.05 -2.33 -2.22
N THR A 115 20.35 -1.14 -2.74
CA THR A 115 21.25 -0.99 -3.90
C THR A 115 22.65 -1.49 -3.60
N ALA A 116 23.19 -1.22 -2.41
CA ALA A 116 24.50 -1.69 -1.99
C ALA A 116 24.56 -3.23 -1.82
N LEU A 117 23.43 -3.86 -1.49
CA LEU A 117 23.29 -5.32 -1.48
C LEU A 117 23.35 -5.93 -2.89
N GLY A 118 23.03 -5.13 -3.92
CA GLY A 118 23.14 -5.50 -5.34
C GLY A 118 22.01 -6.38 -5.85
N ARG A 119 20.92 -6.54 -5.09
CA ARG A 119 19.71 -7.27 -5.48
C ARG A 119 18.50 -6.77 -4.70
N LYS A 120 17.32 -6.89 -5.29
CA LYS A 120 16.06 -6.53 -4.62
C LYS A 120 15.64 -7.60 -3.62
N ARG A 121 15.22 -7.16 -2.44
CA ARG A 121 14.69 -7.97 -1.33
C ARG A 121 13.40 -7.40 -0.75
N ILE A 122 13.14 -6.12 -0.93
CA ILE A 122 11.99 -5.41 -0.37
C ILE A 122 10.87 -5.37 -1.40
N GLN A 123 9.73 -5.95 -1.02
CA GLN A 123 8.44 -5.64 -1.59
C GLN A 123 7.68 -4.72 -0.63
N VAL A 124 7.13 -3.61 -1.14
CA VAL A 124 6.28 -2.70 -0.36
C VAL A 124 4.81 -3.10 -0.54
N GLY A 125 4.03 -3.05 0.53
CA GLY A 125 2.63 -3.47 0.62
C GLY A 125 1.63 -2.53 -0.07
N PHE A 126 1.84 -2.19 -1.34
CA PHE A 126 0.85 -1.49 -2.16
C PHE A 126 -0.09 -2.48 -2.85
N MET A 127 -0.97 -3.07 -2.04
CA MET A 127 -1.87 -4.16 -2.42
C MET A 127 -2.79 -3.84 -3.61
N ARG A 128 -3.05 -2.56 -3.90
CA ARG A 128 -3.93 -2.17 -5.03
C ARG A 128 -3.41 -2.64 -6.38
N ARG A 129 -2.09 -2.77 -6.57
CA ARG A 129 -1.54 -3.33 -7.81
C ARG A 129 -1.95 -4.79 -8.04
N PHE A 130 -2.35 -5.49 -6.98
CA PHE A 130 -2.80 -6.87 -6.99
C PHE A 130 -4.33 -7.02 -6.96
N ASP A 131 -5.08 -5.92 -6.95
CA ASP A 131 -6.53 -5.96 -7.15
C ASP A 131 -6.84 -6.34 -8.60
N ALA A 132 -7.81 -7.23 -8.82
CA ALA A 132 -8.12 -7.76 -10.14
C ALA A 132 -8.56 -6.66 -11.13
N GLU A 133 -9.27 -5.64 -10.66
CA GLU A 133 -9.73 -4.55 -11.52
C GLU A 133 -8.60 -3.57 -11.84
N TYR A 134 -7.73 -3.28 -10.87
CA TYR A 134 -6.52 -2.48 -11.12
C TYR A 134 -5.56 -3.20 -12.08
N ALA A 135 -5.34 -4.51 -11.91
CA ALA A 135 -4.53 -5.30 -12.82
C ALA A 135 -5.13 -5.32 -14.24
N ALA A 136 -6.46 -5.42 -14.36
CA ALA A 136 -7.15 -5.34 -15.65
C ALA A 136 -6.99 -3.96 -16.31
N LEU A 137 -7.15 -2.86 -15.57
CA LEU A 137 -6.93 -1.51 -16.09
C LEU A 137 -5.47 -1.32 -16.54
N SER A 138 -4.49 -1.78 -15.76
CA SER A 138 -3.09 -1.76 -16.15
C SER A 138 -2.83 -2.54 -17.44
N SER A 139 -3.50 -3.69 -17.66
CA SER A 139 -3.43 -4.40 -18.94
C SER A 139 -3.99 -3.55 -20.07
N VAL A 140 -5.18 -2.96 -19.92
CA VAL A 140 -5.80 -2.13 -20.97
C VAL A 140 -4.88 -0.96 -21.37
N ILE A 141 -4.24 -0.32 -20.40
CA ILE A 141 -3.27 0.76 -20.67
C ILE A 141 -2.08 0.23 -21.49
N ARG A 142 -1.47 -0.89 -21.06
CA ARG A 142 -0.32 -1.47 -21.74
C ARG A 142 -0.63 -1.99 -23.13
N ASP A 143 -1.83 -2.53 -23.33
CA ASP A 143 -2.24 -3.13 -24.60
C ASP A 143 -2.49 -2.05 -25.67
N GLY A 144 -2.76 -0.80 -25.26
CA GLY A 144 -2.80 0.38 -26.14
C GLY A 144 -3.99 0.42 -27.11
N GLU A 145 -4.98 -0.48 -26.96
CA GLU A 145 -6.12 -0.57 -27.89
C GLU A 145 -7.04 0.66 -27.86
N LEU A 146 -7.01 1.45 -26.79
CA LEU A 146 -7.80 2.68 -26.62
C LEU A 146 -6.99 3.97 -26.88
N GLY A 147 -5.77 3.84 -27.43
CA GLY A 147 -4.82 4.96 -27.57
C GLY A 147 -4.12 5.30 -26.26
N GLU A 148 -3.49 6.48 -26.22
CA GLU A 148 -2.73 6.94 -25.05
C GLU A 148 -3.65 7.22 -23.85
N LEU A 149 -3.17 6.90 -22.65
CA LEU A 149 -3.81 7.32 -21.39
C LEU A 149 -3.61 8.84 -21.24
N LEU A 150 -4.68 9.58 -21.00
CA LEU A 150 -4.64 11.04 -20.89
C LEU A 150 -4.93 11.53 -19.47
N MET A 151 -5.84 10.86 -18.77
CA MET A 151 -6.30 11.30 -17.45
C MET A 151 -6.77 10.15 -16.56
N LEU A 152 -6.54 10.29 -15.25
CA LEU A 152 -7.07 9.41 -14.21
C LEU A 152 -7.91 10.20 -13.21
N HIS A 153 -9.12 9.73 -12.92
CA HIS A 153 -9.99 10.29 -11.89
C HIS A 153 -10.19 9.24 -10.79
N HIS A 154 -9.67 9.52 -9.60
CA HIS A 154 -9.76 8.63 -8.46
C HIS A 154 -10.78 9.12 -7.43
N GLN A 155 -11.47 8.16 -6.81
CA GLN A 155 -12.34 8.40 -5.67
C GLN A 155 -11.84 7.51 -4.53
N HIS A 156 -11.56 8.12 -3.38
CA HIS A 156 -11.18 7.41 -2.16
C HIS A 156 -12.10 7.88 -1.04
N ARG A 157 -13.06 7.04 -0.69
CA ARG A 157 -14.11 7.37 0.27
C ARG A 157 -14.11 6.39 1.43
N ASN A 158 -14.17 6.92 2.64
CA ASN A 158 -14.26 6.11 3.86
C ASN A 158 -15.52 6.46 4.64
N PRO A 159 -16.09 5.51 5.39
CA PRO A 159 -17.28 5.79 6.18
C PRO A 159 -16.97 6.75 7.35
N ASN A 160 -15.78 6.64 7.93
CA ASN A 160 -15.27 7.45 9.03
C ASN A 160 -13.75 7.28 9.16
N THR A 161 -13.14 8.16 9.96
CA THR A 161 -11.75 8.06 10.38
C THR A 161 -11.63 7.69 11.87
N PRO A 162 -10.53 7.04 12.29
CA PRO A 162 -10.22 6.84 13.70
C PRO A 162 -10.07 8.16 14.47
N GLU A 163 -10.16 8.11 15.80
CA GLU A 163 -9.86 9.25 16.65
C GLU A 163 -8.41 9.73 16.44
N GLY A 164 -8.23 11.05 16.33
CA GLY A 164 -6.91 11.67 16.13
C GLY A 164 -6.43 11.69 14.67
N PHE A 165 -7.21 11.22 13.70
CA PHE A 165 -6.82 11.25 12.28
C PHE A 165 -6.73 12.70 11.75
N THR A 166 -5.54 13.16 11.38
CA THR A 166 -5.26 14.55 11.00
C THR A 166 -5.45 14.80 9.50
N ASN A 167 -5.34 16.06 9.06
CA ASN A 167 -5.31 16.40 7.63
C ASN A 167 -4.12 15.75 6.90
N GLU A 168 -2.95 15.74 7.52
CA GLU A 168 -1.74 15.12 6.95
C GLU A 168 -1.94 13.62 6.72
N MET A 169 -2.67 12.95 7.62
CA MET A 169 -3.01 11.53 7.48
C MET A 169 -3.95 11.26 6.30
N LEU A 170 -4.75 12.22 5.83
CA LEU A 170 -5.51 12.04 4.58
C LEU A 170 -4.53 11.83 3.39
N ILE A 171 -3.36 12.47 3.43
CA ILE A 171 -2.32 12.29 2.41
C ILE A 171 -1.51 11.03 2.70
N ASN A 172 -0.92 10.93 3.90
CA ASN A 172 0.05 9.89 4.24
C ASN A 172 -0.55 8.50 4.43
N ASP A 173 -1.81 8.40 4.85
CA ASP A 173 -2.46 7.13 5.17
C ASP A 173 -3.57 6.74 4.20
N SER A 174 -4.09 7.67 3.39
CA SER A 174 -5.14 7.39 2.40
C SER A 174 -4.67 7.64 0.96
N VAL A 175 -4.38 8.89 0.57
CA VAL A 175 -4.00 9.24 -0.82
C VAL A 175 -2.67 8.59 -1.25
N VAL A 176 -1.83 8.17 -0.29
CA VAL A 176 -0.63 7.36 -0.53
C VAL A 176 -0.86 6.19 -1.49
N HIS A 177 -2.04 5.56 -1.45
CA HIS A 177 -2.38 4.47 -2.35
C HIS A 177 -2.64 4.94 -3.79
N GLU A 178 -3.20 6.13 -3.97
CA GLU A 178 -3.38 6.74 -5.29
C GLU A 178 -2.07 7.24 -5.88
N PHE A 179 -1.12 7.76 -5.08
CA PHE A 179 0.22 8.09 -5.57
C PHE A 179 0.90 6.85 -6.17
N ASP A 180 0.85 5.71 -5.46
CA ASP A 180 1.37 4.45 -5.98
C ASP A 180 0.60 3.96 -7.22
N ALA A 181 -0.73 4.03 -7.20
CA ALA A 181 -1.57 3.56 -8.30
C ALA A 181 -1.34 4.36 -9.59
N VAL A 182 -1.20 5.69 -9.52
CA VAL A 182 -0.88 6.52 -10.69
C VAL A 182 0.43 6.07 -11.31
N ARG A 183 1.49 5.91 -10.50
CA ARG A 183 2.79 5.41 -10.98
C ARG A 183 2.69 4.01 -11.57
N PHE A 184 1.89 3.13 -10.98
CA PHE A 184 1.64 1.79 -11.50
C PHE A 184 0.94 1.81 -12.87
N PHE A 185 -0.04 2.68 -13.05
CA PHE A 185 -0.79 2.79 -14.30
C PHE A 185 0.02 3.44 -15.42
N THR A 186 0.75 4.52 -15.12
CA THR A 186 1.48 5.28 -16.13
C THR A 186 2.87 4.70 -16.42
N GLY A 187 3.45 3.96 -15.46
CA GLY A 187 4.83 3.47 -15.56
C GLY A 187 5.90 4.55 -15.41
N GLU A 188 5.51 5.76 -14.99
CA GLU A 188 6.37 6.93 -14.85
C GLU A 188 6.15 7.68 -13.53
N GLU A 189 6.96 8.70 -13.27
CA GLU A 189 6.95 9.40 -12.00
C GLU A 189 5.95 10.58 -11.97
N ILE A 190 5.43 10.88 -10.78
CA ILE A 190 4.63 12.09 -10.54
C ILE A 190 5.61 13.26 -10.36
N THR A 191 5.39 14.35 -11.10
CA THR A 191 6.25 15.53 -11.10
C THR A 191 5.76 16.65 -10.20
N SER A 192 4.46 16.69 -9.90
CA SER A 192 3.89 17.70 -9.00
C SER A 192 2.56 17.28 -8.38
N VAL A 193 2.28 17.87 -7.21
CA VAL A 193 1.05 17.68 -6.42
C VAL A 193 0.47 19.05 -6.08
N GLN A 194 -0.84 19.19 -6.15
CA GLN A 194 -1.59 20.34 -5.65
C GLN A 194 -2.79 19.87 -4.86
N VAL A 195 -3.09 20.50 -3.72
CA VAL A 195 -4.25 20.16 -2.90
C VAL A 195 -5.22 21.34 -2.85
N ARG A 196 -6.51 21.05 -2.96
CA ARG A 196 -7.60 22.01 -2.86
C ARG A 196 -8.56 21.56 -1.76
N LEU A 197 -8.79 22.47 -0.82
CA LEU A 197 -9.75 22.27 0.26
C LEU A 197 -11.13 22.75 -0.18
N GLY A 198 -12.10 21.83 -0.23
CA GLY A 198 -13.48 22.11 -0.62
C GLY A 198 -14.33 22.72 0.50
N LYS A 199 -15.66 22.54 0.44
CA LYS A 199 -16.53 22.84 1.58
C LYS A 199 -16.47 21.68 2.58
N ALA A 200 -16.05 21.94 3.81
CA ALA A 200 -15.99 20.91 4.85
C ALA A 200 -17.37 20.30 5.16
N THR A 201 -17.41 18.98 5.26
CA THR A 201 -18.56 18.20 5.73
C THR A 201 -18.79 18.44 7.23
N ARG A 202 -20.05 18.37 7.65
CA ARG A 202 -20.40 18.42 9.08
C ARG A 202 -19.94 17.17 9.85
N ASN A 203 -19.57 16.12 9.12
CA ASN A 203 -19.23 14.82 9.68
C ASN A 203 -17.76 14.69 10.08
N ALA A 204 -16.91 15.65 9.66
CA ALA A 204 -15.50 15.66 10.00
C ALA A 204 -15.30 16.05 11.48
N PRO A 205 -14.34 15.44 12.19
CA PRO A 205 -13.96 15.87 13.53
C PRO A 205 -13.35 17.29 13.50
N ASN A 206 -13.35 17.96 14.65
CA ASN A 206 -12.78 19.30 14.78
C ASN A 206 -11.32 19.32 14.32
N GLY A 207 -10.98 20.27 13.44
CA GLY A 207 -9.62 20.44 12.90
C GLY A 207 -9.32 19.65 11.63
N GLN A 208 -10.18 18.69 11.25
CA GLN A 208 -10.05 17.98 9.97
C GLN A 208 -10.87 18.68 8.88
N HIS A 209 -10.26 18.87 7.71
CA HIS A 209 -10.88 19.42 6.52
C HIS A 209 -11.14 18.30 5.52
N ASP A 210 -12.42 17.95 5.34
CA ASP A 210 -12.85 16.81 4.53
C ASP A 210 -14.17 17.17 3.80
N PRO A 211 -14.32 16.94 2.49
CA PRO A 211 -13.35 16.32 1.57
C PRO A 211 -12.24 17.27 1.12
N GLN A 212 -11.24 16.70 0.44
CA GLN A 212 -10.19 17.43 -0.29
C GLN A 212 -10.07 16.90 -1.72
N HIS A 213 -9.50 17.71 -2.60
CA HIS A 213 -9.20 17.33 -3.99
C HIS A 213 -7.70 17.45 -4.23
N VAL A 214 -7.06 16.35 -4.63
CA VAL A 214 -5.63 16.29 -4.91
C VAL A 214 -5.44 16.20 -6.41
N LEU A 215 -4.59 17.05 -6.99
CA LEU A 215 -4.28 17.14 -8.41
C LEU A 215 -2.81 16.74 -8.61
N LEU A 216 -2.56 15.91 -9.62
CA LEU A 216 -1.27 15.30 -9.92
C LEU A 216 -0.93 15.50 -11.39
N GLU A 217 0.35 15.70 -11.67
CA GLU A 217 0.89 15.68 -13.03
C GLU A 217 2.09 14.73 -13.08
N THR A 218 2.22 14.01 -14.19
CA THR A 218 3.27 13.02 -14.43
C THR A 218 4.34 13.54 -15.41
N GLU A 219 5.36 12.73 -15.73
CA GLU A 219 6.45 13.12 -16.63
C GLU A 219 5.99 13.36 -18.06
N SER A 220 5.11 12.51 -18.60
CA SER A 220 4.55 12.66 -19.95
C SER A 220 3.43 13.70 -20.02
N GLY A 221 2.93 14.16 -18.87
CA GLY A 221 1.84 15.12 -18.77
C GLY A 221 0.45 14.50 -18.59
N VAL A 222 0.35 13.18 -18.33
CA VAL A 222 -0.90 12.57 -17.85
C VAL A 222 -1.31 13.28 -16.56
N LEU A 223 -2.56 13.74 -16.53
CA LEU A 223 -3.16 14.38 -15.37
C LEU A 223 -3.86 13.31 -14.52
N ALA A 224 -3.75 13.41 -13.21
CA ALA A 224 -4.56 12.59 -12.32
C ALA A 224 -5.17 13.44 -11.20
N ASP A 225 -6.33 13.04 -10.72
CA ASP A 225 -6.94 13.67 -9.55
C ASP A 225 -7.57 12.68 -8.59
N VAL A 226 -7.63 13.07 -7.32
CA VAL A 226 -8.16 12.24 -6.23
C VAL A 226 -9.17 13.05 -5.43
N GLU A 227 -10.44 12.65 -5.48
CA GLU A 227 -11.42 13.00 -4.45
C GLU A 227 -11.14 12.16 -3.21
N ILE A 228 -10.65 12.78 -2.13
CA ILE A 228 -10.53 12.13 -0.82
C ILE A 228 -11.68 12.59 0.08
N TYR A 229 -12.56 11.66 0.45
CA TYR A 229 -13.72 11.91 1.32
C TYR A 229 -13.86 10.86 2.42
N VAL A 230 -13.21 11.09 3.56
CA VAL A 230 -13.02 10.06 4.59
C VAL A 230 -14.11 10.01 5.67
N ASN A 231 -15.13 10.87 5.59
CA ASN A 231 -16.31 10.84 6.46
C ASN A 231 -17.63 10.74 5.67
N ALA A 232 -17.62 9.93 4.61
CA ALA A 232 -18.73 9.75 3.68
C ALA A 232 -19.96 9.04 4.29
N LYS A 233 -19.78 8.34 5.42
CA LYS A 233 -20.79 7.56 6.18
C LYS A 233 -21.42 6.37 5.47
N PHE A 234 -21.58 6.41 4.15
CA PHE A 234 -22.32 5.36 3.42
C PHE A 234 -21.54 4.05 3.29
N GLY A 235 -20.20 4.10 3.31
CA GLY A 235 -19.35 2.93 3.14
C GLY A 235 -17.92 3.30 2.77
N TYR A 236 -17.16 2.29 2.39
CA TYR A 236 -15.82 2.38 1.83
C TYR A 236 -15.88 2.13 0.33
N GLU A 237 -15.43 3.11 -0.46
CA GLU A 237 -15.46 3.07 -1.92
C GLU A 237 -14.14 3.61 -2.47
N VAL A 238 -13.51 2.81 -3.32
CA VAL A 238 -12.30 3.19 -4.05
C VAL A 238 -12.52 2.88 -5.51
N ALA A 239 -12.63 3.93 -6.33
CA ALA A 239 -12.92 3.82 -7.75
C ALA A 239 -11.91 4.60 -8.59
N THR A 240 -11.77 4.23 -9.85
CA THR A 240 -10.92 4.92 -10.81
C THR A 240 -11.58 4.93 -12.18
N GLN A 241 -11.64 6.11 -12.79
CA GLN A 241 -11.94 6.27 -14.20
C GLN A 241 -10.65 6.65 -14.93
N ALA A 242 -10.34 5.96 -16.02
CA ALA A 242 -9.25 6.27 -16.91
C ALA A 242 -9.80 6.76 -18.25
N SER A 243 -9.33 7.93 -18.68
CA SER A 243 -9.67 8.55 -19.96
C SER A 243 -8.51 8.36 -20.94
N PHE A 244 -8.81 7.75 -22.08
CA PHE A 244 -7.90 7.51 -23.18
C PHE A 244 -8.28 8.36 -24.40
N GLU A 245 -7.48 8.34 -25.45
CA GLU A 245 -7.80 9.00 -26.72
C GLU A 245 -9.12 8.49 -27.33
N ASP A 246 -9.32 7.16 -27.32
CA ASP A 246 -10.43 6.49 -28.00
C ASP A 246 -11.40 5.77 -27.03
N GLY A 247 -11.31 6.00 -25.71
CA GLY A 247 -12.16 5.31 -24.75
C GLY A 247 -12.09 5.76 -23.31
N ILE A 248 -12.98 5.20 -22.49
CA ILE A 248 -13.03 5.39 -21.04
C ILE A 248 -13.18 4.03 -20.37
N VAL A 249 -12.39 3.77 -19.33
CA VAL A 249 -12.50 2.57 -18.49
C VAL A 249 -12.81 2.99 -17.06
N ASN A 250 -13.73 2.28 -16.40
CA ASN A 250 -14.06 2.50 -15.00
C ASN A 250 -13.83 1.20 -14.21
N ILE A 251 -13.17 1.31 -13.06
CA ILE A 251 -12.94 0.22 -12.11
C ILE A 251 -13.32 0.66 -10.69
N GLY A 252 -13.51 -0.30 -9.79
CA GLY A 252 -13.77 -0.03 -8.37
C GLY A 252 -15.18 0.47 -8.05
N GLY A 253 -16.10 0.42 -9.02
CA GLY A 253 -17.52 0.65 -8.75
C GLY A 253 -18.14 -0.47 -7.92
N ASP A 254 -19.33 -0.22 -7.35
CA ASP A 254 -20.04 -1.15 -6.46
C ASP A 254 -20.19 -2.57 -7.05
N GLY A 255 -19.29 -3.47 -6.65
CA GLY A 255 -19.34 -4.87 -6.99
C GLY A 255 -20.47 -5.60 -6.26
N GLY A 256 -21.20 -6.46 -6.97
CA GLY A 256 -22.24 -7.32 -6.40
C GLY A 256 -23.60 -7.22 -7.12
N PRO A 257 -24.59 -8.02 -6.68
CA PRO A 257 -25.90 -8.02 -7.32
C PRO A 257 -26.65 -6.71 -7.08
N TYR A 258 -27.16 -6.12 -8.16
CA TYR A 258 -28.13 -5.03 -8.07
C TYR A 258 -29.52 -5.58 -7.73
N ILE A 259 -30.06 -5.17 -6.59
CA ILE A 259 -31.35 -5.64 -6.09
C ILE A 259 -32.42 -4.58 -6.36
N ARG A 260 -33.57 -5.02 -6.90
CA ARG A 260 -34.80 -4.22 -7.03
C ARG A 260 -35.88 -4.82 -6.15
N THR A 261 -36.34 -4.07 -5.16
CA THR A 261 -37.40 -4.51 -4.23
C THR A 261 -38.14 -3.32 -3.64
N SER A 262 -39.46 -3.41 -3.49
CA SER A 262 -40.31 -2.41 -2.82
C SER A 262 -40.04 -0.94 -3.20
N GLY A 263 -39.92 -0.65 -4.50
CA GLY A 263 -39.67 0.71 -5.00
C GLY A 263 -38.23 1.23 -4.79
N ARG A 264 -37.29 0.38 -4.37
CA ARG A 264 -35.87 0.69 -4.21
C ARG A 264 -35.03 -0.11 -5.21
N TRP A 265 -33.94 0.49 -5.68
CA TRP A 265 -32.93 -0.15 -6.52
C TRP A 265 -31.53 0.22 -6.02
N GLY A 266 -30.61 -0.74 -5.97
CA GLY A 266 -29.23 -0.50 -5.53
C GLY A 266 -28.45 -1.77 -5.19
N GLY A 267 -27.17 -1.59 -4.84
CA GLY A 267 -26.26 -2.64 -4.37
C GLY A 267 -25.82 -2.42 -2.92
N LYS A 268 -24.83 -3.21 -2.47
CA LYS A 268 -24.17 -3.02 -1.18
C LYS A 268 -22.82 -2.35 -1.42
N VAL A 269 -22.56 -1.25 -0.71
CA VAL A 269 -21.22 -0.67 -0.61
C VAL A 269 -20.43 -1.43 0.45
N THR A 270 -19.16 -1.75 0.19
CA THR A 270 -18.28 -2.41 1.16
C THR A 270 -18.13 -1.57 2.44
N PRO A 271 -18.07 -2.19 3.63
CA PRO A 271 -17.99 -1.45 4.89
C PRO A 271 -16.58 -0.92 5.19
N GLY A 272 -15.54 -1.53 4.60
CA GLY A 272 -14.14 -1.20 4.87
C GLY A 272 -13.20 -1.78 3.84
N PHE A 273 -11.92 -1.42 3.96
CA PHE A 273 -10.86 -1.83 3.06
C PHE A 273 -10.55 -3.33 3.13
N GLU A 274 -10.76 -3.97 4.29
CA GLU A 274 -10.54 -5.41 4.48
C GLU A 274 -11.43 -6.24 3.55
N ASP A 275 -12.71 -5.88 3.42
CA ASP A 275 -13.62 -6.51 2.46
C ASP A 275 -13.30 -6.12 1.01
N ARG A 276 -12.97 -4.84 0.75
CA ARG A 276 -12.69 -4.35 -0.62
C ARG A 276 -11.43 -4.95 -1.21
N PHE A 277 -10.37 -5.08 -0.43
CA PHE A 277 -9.02 -5.47 -0.89
C PHE A 277 -8.54 -6.80 -0.30
N GLY A 278 -9.39 -7.54 0.42
CA GLY A 278 -9.00 -8.79 1.07
C GLY A 278 -8.36 -9.81 0.13
N ALA A 279 -8.90 -9.94 -1.09
CA ALA A 279 -8.32 -10.77 -2.14
C ALA A 279 -7.01 -10.21 -2.70
N ALA A 280 -6.89 -8.89 -2.83
CA ALA A 280 -5.66 -8.25 -3.30
C ALA A 280 -4.49 -8.48 -2.32
N TYR A 281 -4.74 -8.41 -1.01
CA TYR A 281 -3.75 -8.78 0.01
C TYR A 281 -3.33 -10.26 -0.09
N ASP A 282 -4.28 -11.18 -0.38
CA ASP A 282 -3.94 -12.60 -0.56
C ASP A 282 -3.01 -12.79 -1.77
N VAL A 283 -3.33 -12.13 -2.89
CA VAL A 283 -2.54 -12.19 -4.12
C VAL A 283 -1.16 -11.55 -3.92
N GLU A 284 -1.08 -10.41 -3.24
CA GLU A 284 0.18 -9.72 -2.92
C GLU A 284 1.12 -10.61 -2.11
N VAL A 285 0.62 -11.19 -1.01
CA VAL A 285 1.44 -12.04 -0.12
C VAL A 285 1.82 -13.33 -0.85
N GLN A 286 0.93 -13.94 -1.62
CA GLN A 286 1.26 -15.13 -2.41
C GLN A 286 2.34 -14.84 -3.45
N ALA A 287 2.21 -13.72 -4.19
CA ALA A 287 3.21 -13.28 -5.17
C ALA A 287 4.57 -13.02 -4.51
N TRP A 288 4.59 -12.39 -3.34
CA TRP A 288 5.80 -12.21 -2.55
C TRP A 288 6.45 -13.54 -2.15
N VAL A 289 5.68 -14.48 -1.60
CA VAL A 289 6.19 -15.81 -1.21
C VAL A 289 6.77 -16.55 -2.40
N ASP A 290 6.07 -16.57 -3.53
CA ASP A 290 6.51 -17.27 -4.72
C ASP A 290 7.79 -16.66 -5.30
N ALA A 291 7.90 -15.33 -5.33
CA ALA A 291 9.09 -14.62 -5.78
C ALA A 291 10.28 -14.80 -4.82
N ALA A 292 10.04 -14.67 -3.51
CA ALA A 292 11.05 -14.83 -2.47
C ALA A 292 11.72 -16.21 -2.53
N ARG A 293 10.94 -17.27 -2.80
CA ARG A 293 11.45 -18.64 -2.97
C ARG A 293 12.35 -18.82 -4.20
N ARG A 294 12.27 -17.90 -5.18
CA ARG A 294 13.18 -17.83 -6.34
C ARG A 294 14.32 -16.82 -6.13
N GLY A 295 14.34 -16.12 -5.00
CA GLY A 295 15.30 -15.06 -4.72
C GLY A 295 15.00 -13.75 -5.46
N GLU A 296 13.74 -13.53 -5.85
CA GLU A 296 13.21 -12.37 -6.57
C GLU A 296 12.22 -11.58 -5.70
N ILE A 297 11.71 -10.47 -6.24
CA ILE A 297 10.52 -9.77 -5.70
C ILE A 297 9.37 -9.84 -6.73
N GLY A 298 8.12 -9.80 -6.27
CA GLY A 298 6.94 -10.00 -7.11
C GLY A 298 6.04 -8.75 -7.25
N GLY A 299 6.44 -7.61 -6.70
CA GLY A 299 5.55 -6.47 -6.50
C GLY A 299 6.26 -5.12 -6.42
N PRO A 300 5.59 -4.11 -5.81
CA PRO A 300 6.15 -2.78 -5.59
C PRO A 300 7.49 -2.85 -4.88
N THR A 301 8.46 -2.07 -5.33
CA THR A 301 9.86 -2.10 -4.89
C THR A 301 10.14 -1.05 -3.81
N ALA A 302 11.33 -1.07 -3.21
CA ALA A 302 11.78 0.04 -2.35
C ALA A 302 11.80 1.39 -3.09
N TRP A 303 12.09 1.41 -4.40
CA TRP A 303 11.97 2.63 -5.21
C TRP A 303 10.53 3.15 -5.27
N ASP A 304 9.55 2.25 -5.43
CA ASP A 304 8.14 2.64 -5.39
C ASP A 304 7.74 3.22 -4.03
N GLY A 305 8.24 2.64 -2.93
CA GLY A 305 8.09 3.19 -1.59
C GLY A 305 8.67 4.59 -1.43
N TYR A 306 9.90 4.81 -1.93
CA TYR A 306 10.56 6.12 -1.90
C TYR A 306 9.85 7.17 -2.73
N ALA A 307 9.48 6.85 -3.97
CA ALA A 307 8.80 7.80 -4.85
C ALA A 307 7.43 8.21 -4.29
N THR A 308 6.70 7.26 -3.71
CA THR A 308 5.43 7.53 -3.04
C THR A 308 5.63 8.38 -1.77
N ALA A 309 6.69 8.16 -0.98
CA ALA A 309 7.01 9.00 0.17
C ALA A 309 7.30 10.46 -0.23
N ALA A 310 8.03 10.68 -1.33
CA ALA A 310 8.26 12.02 -1.87
C ALA A 310 6.95 12.69 -2.37
N CYS A 311 6.02 11.91 -2.93
CA CYS A 311 4.69 12.41 -3.28
C CYS A 311 3.88 12.80 -2.04
N CYS A 312 3.97 12.02 -0.96
CA CYS A 312 3.34 12.34 0.32
C CYS A 312 3.87 13.64 0.92
N GLU A 313 5.19 13.84 0.96
CA GLU A 313 5.78 15.11 1.42
C GLU A 313 5.29 16.30 0.61
N ALA A 314 5.34 16.21 -0.73
CA ALA A 314 4.83 17.25 -1.62
C ALA A 314 3.32 17.48 -1.42
N GLY A 315 2.55 16.42 -1.18
CA GLY A 315 1.12 16.49 -0.90
C GLY A 315 0.80 17.19 0.42
N VAL A 316 1.56 16.93 1.49
CA VAL A 316 1.40 17.62 2.79
C VAL A 316 1.78 19.10 2.68
N GLU A 317 2.87 19.41 1.97
CA GLU A 317 3.25 20.80 1.68
C GLU A 317 2.17 21.52 0.84
N ALA A 318 1.64 20.85 -0.18
CA ALA A 318 0.57 21.38 -1.02
C ALA A 318 -0.75 21.55 -0.25
N GLN A 319 -1.04 20.65 0.70
CA GLN A 319 -2.21 20.75 1.58
C GLN A 319 -2.15 22.00 2.48
N THR A 320 -0.95 22.35 2.94
CA THR A 320 -0.74 23.53 3.79
C THR A 320 -0.71 24.83 2.98
N SER A 321 0.01 24.83 1.86
CA SER A 321 0.23 26.03 1.04
C SER A 321 -0.93 26.35 0.10
N GLY A 322 -1.64 25.32 -0.37
CA GLY A 322 -2.56 25.45 -1.50
C GLY A 322 -1.86 25.67 -2.84
N GLU A 323 -0.54 25.65 -2.89
CA GLU A 323 0.21 25.86 -4.14
C GLU A 323 0.48 24.52 -4.84
N LYS A 324 0.94 24.61 -6.10
CA LYS A 324 1.46 23.44 -6.82
C LYS A 324 2.89 23.18 -6.36
N VAL A 325 3.12 22.05 -5.73
CA VAL A 325 4.42 21.65 -5.16
C VAL A 325 5.07 20.61 -6.09
N LYS A 326 6.36 20.77 -6.36
CA LYS A 326 7.13 19.85 -7.19
C LYS A 326 7.54 18.62 -6.38
N VAL A 327 7.37 17.43 -6.94
CA VAL A 327 7.94 16.20 -6.39
C VAL A 327 9.41 16.11 -6.80
N GLN A 328 10.30 15.92 -5.82
CA GLN A 328 11.74 15.85 -6.05
C GLN A 328 12.24 14.44 -5.76
N LEU A 329 12.75 13.78 -6.79
CA LEU A 329 13.35 12.45 -6.69
C LEU A 329 14.85 12.50 -6.98
N ASN A 330 15.61 11.66 -6.29
CA ASN A 330 16.99 11.36 -6.65
C ASN A 330 17.06 10.58 -7.98
N THR A 331 18.25 10.38 -8.53
CA THR A 331 18.40 9.53 -9.72
C THR A 331 18.08 8.08 -9.38
N LYS A 332 17.14 7.49 -10.12
CA LYS A 332 16.74 6.09 -9.98
C LYS A 332 17.93 5.15 -10.20
N PRO A 333 18.32 4.31 -9.22
CA PRO A 333 19.41 3.36 -9.40
C PRO A 333 19.07 2.30 -10.46
N ASP A 334 20.07 1.84 -11.21
CA ASP A 334 19.92 0.80 -12.24
C ASP A 334 19.28 -0.49 -11.74
N LEU A 335 19.44 -0.79 -10.43
CA LEU A 335 18.80 -1.92 -9.79
C LEU A 335 17.28 -1.90 -10.01
N TYR A 336 16.63 -0.73 -10.06
CA TYR A 336 15.18 -0.58 -10.15
C TYR A 336 14.63 -0.29 -11.55
N ASN A 337 15.50 -0.28 -12.57
CA ASN A 337 15.08 -0.15 -13.97
C ASN A 337 14.47 -1.45 -14.51
#